data_AF-A0A4Y9V433-F1
#
_entry.id   AF-A0A4Y9V433-F1
#
_cell.length_a   1.000
_cell.length_b   1.000
_cell.length_c   1.000
_cell.angle_alpha   90.00
_cell.angle_beta   90.00
_cell.angle_gamma   90.00
#
_symmetry.space_group_name_H-M   'P 1'
#
loop_
_entity.id
_entity.type
_entity.pdbx_description
1 polymer ?
#
loop_
_entity_poly.entity_id
_entity_poly.type
_entity_poly.pdbx_seq_one_letter_code
_entity_poly.pdbx_strand_id
1 'polypeptide(L)'
;MKYFLSGLIAIGLAIAAAPSFAADARNVTVVNETGYAIKFLGFNAPDDGLDEWENELDKVLQNQASTYVEFEEDDEGCVWNIRVDWQNYDESVLWKNVNLCKITALRLRYDSGTKTTSFVAE
;
A
#
# COMPACT_ATOMS: atom_id res chain seq x y z
N MET A 1 -30.97 -38.95 -54.77
CA MET A 1 -29.74 -38.90 -53.95
C MET A 1 -29.67 -37.47 -53.42
N LYS A 2 -30.01 -37.13 -52.16
CA LYS A 2 -29.14 -37.14 -50.94
C LYS A 2 -27.69 -36.77 -51.33
N TYR A 3 -27.05 -35.69 -50.86
CA TYR A 3 -26.62 -35.32 -49.49
C TYR A 3 -26.43 -33.77 -49.42
N PHE A 4 -26.97 -33.03 -48.45
CA PHE A 4 -26.36 -32.68 -47.15
C PHE A 4 -24.92 -32.14 -47.22
N LEU A 5 -24.69 -30.85 -46.89
CA LEU A 5 -23.99 -30.40 -45.66
C LEU A 5 -23.59 -28.91 -45.68
N SER A 6 -23.99 -28.23 -44.60
CA SER A 6 -23.54 -26.92 -44.11
C SER A 6 -22.02 -26.80 -43.98
N GLY A 7 -21.52 -25.56 -44.06
CA GLY A 7 -20.17 -25.20 -43.63
C GLY A 7 -20.11 -23.77 -43.12
N LEU A 8 -20.60 -23.54 -41.90
CA LEU A 8 -20.37 -22.31 -41.13
C LEU A 8 -18.93 -22.35 -40.62
N ILE A 9 -18.03 -21.51 -41.15
CA ILE A 9 -16.68 -21.37 -40.59
C ILE A 9 -16.78 -20.40 -39.41
N ALA A 10 -16.79 -20.94 -38.20
CA ALA A 10 -16.71 -20.16 -36.97
C ALA A 10 -15.26 -19.76 -36.69
N ILE A 11 -15.07 -18.47 -36.49
CA ILE A 11 -13.83 -17.78 -36.08
C ILE A 11 -13.41 -18.28 -34.69
N GLY A 12 -12.15 -18.72 -34.55
CA GLY A 12 -11.52 -18.95 -33.26
C GLY A 12 -10.63 -17.77 -32.88
N LEU A 13 -11.12 -16.86 -32.04
CA LEU A 13 -10.28 -15.88 -31.34
C LEU A 13 -9.56 -16.61 -30.21
N ALA A 14 -8.28 -16.93 -30.41
CA ALA A 14 -7.40 -17.40 -29.33
C ALA A 14 -6.98 -16.19 -28.49
N ILE A 15 -7.65 -15.98 -27.35
CA ILE A 15 -7.22 -14.99 -26.35
C ILE A 15 -6.08 -15.65 -25.58
N ALA A 16 -4.84 -15.24 -25.86
CA ALA A 16 -3.70 -15.60 -25.03
C ALA A 16 -3.81 -14.85 -23.70
N ALA A 17 -4.14 -15.57 -22.63
CA ALA A 17 -4.04 -15.02 -21.28
C ALA A 17 -2.55 -14.98 -20.89
N ALA A 18 -1.97 -13.78 -20.80
CA ALA A 18 -0.67 -13.61 -20.18
C ALA A 18 -0.79 -13.87 -18.66
N PRO A 19 0.21 -14.49 -18.02
CA PRO A 19 0.23 -14.61 -16.57
C PRO A 19 0.25 -13.21 -15.95
N SER A 20 -0.71 -12.92 -15.09
CA SER A 20 -0.67 -11.76 -14.20
C SER A 20 0.09 -12.17 -12.95
N PHE A 21 1.24 -11.56 -12.68
CA PHE A 21 1.84 -11.62 -11.35
C PHE A 21 1.00 -10.71 -10.45
N ALA A 22 0.50 -11.26 -9.33
CA ALA A 22 -0.14 -10.44 -8.33
C ALA A 22 0.95 -9.60 -7.63
N ALA A 23 0.68 -8.33 -7.37
CA ALA A 23 1.55 -7.52 -6.51
C ALA A 23 1.62 -8.17 -5.12
N ASP A 24 2.73 -7.94 -4.41
CA ASP A 24 2.88 -8.43 -3.04
C ASP A 24 1.71 -7.92 -2.18
N ALA A 25 1.13 -8.82 -1.38
CA ALA A 25 -0.07 -8.53 -0.59
C ALA A 25 0.15 -7.44 0.47
N ARG A 26 1.40 -7.12 0.79
CA ARG A 26 1.80 -6.10 1.77
C ARG A 26 1.94 -4.73 1.15
N ASN A 27 2.09 -4.65 -0.18
CA ASN A 27 2.22 -3.37 -0.86
C ASN A 27 1.01 -2.49 -0.55
N VAL A 28 1.27 -1.27 -0.11
CA VAL A 28 0.23 -0.42 0.46
C VAL A 28 0.34 0.99 -0.07
N THR A 29 -0.81 1.59 -0.37
CA THR A 29 -0.88 3.02 -0.65
C THR A 29 -1.05 3.78 0.66
N VAL A 30 -0.15 4.72 0.96
CA VAL A 30 -0.33 5.64 2.08
C VAL A 30 -0.85 6.97 1.55
N VAL A 31 -2.02 7.37 2.02
CA VAL A 31 -2.66 8.65 1.65
C VAL A 31 -2.61 9.59 2.84
N ASN A 32 -2.04 10.77 2.65
CA ASN A 32 -1.96 11.78 3.69
C ASN A 32 -3.18 12.71 3.66
N GLU A 33 -4.18 12.45 4.51
CA GLU A 33 -5.36 13.31 4.69
C GLU A 33 -5.33 14.05 6.04
N THR A 34 -4.13 14.31 6.57
CA THR A 34 -3.96 14.85 7.93
C THR A 34 -4.05 16.38 7.99
N GLY A 35 -3.88 17.08 6.86
CA GLY A 35 -3.66 18.53 6.84
C GLY A 35 -2.21 18.96 7.05
N TYR A 36 -1.30 18.04 7.38
CA TYR A 36 0.12 18.32 7.64
C TYR A 36 1.01 17.57 6.65
N ALA A 37 2.20 18.09 6.37
CA ALA A 37 3.15 17.43 5.49
C ALA A 37 4.00 16.40 6.27
N ILE A 38 4.28 15.25 5.65
CA ILE A 38 5.06 14.16 6.24
C ILE A 38 6.47 14.18 5.63
N LYS A 39 7.50 14.23 6.48
CA LYS A 39 8.91 14.21 6.04
C LYS A 39 9.52 12.80 6.09
N PHE A 40 8.94 11.91 6.88
CA PHE A 40 9.41 10.56 7.10
C PHE A 40 8.23 9.59 7.21
N LEU A 41 8.28 8.49 6.46
CA LEU A 41 7.38 7.35 6.57
C LEU A 41 8.25 6.10 6.60
N GLY A 42 8.13 5.29 7.63
CA GLY A 42 8.93 4.07 7.76
C GLY A 42 8.10 2.86 8.15
N PHE A 43 8.54 1.68 7.71
CA PHE A 43 7.95 0.39 8.02
C PHE A 43 9.04 -0.54 8.54
N ASN A 44 8.83 -1.14 9.71
CA ASN A 44 9.73 -2.15 10.27
C ASN A 44 8.94 -3.41 10.61
N ALA A 45 9.56 -4.58 10.45
CA ALA A 45 9.00 -5.81 10.98
C ALA A 45 8.97 -5.74 12.53
N PRO A 46 8.16 -6.58 13.20
CA PRO A 46 8.02 -6.53 14.66
C PRO A 46 9.31 -6.83 15.43
N ASP A 47 10.25 -7.55 14.80
CA ASP A 47 11.52 -8.02 15.35
C ASP A 47 12.74 -7.15 14.99
N ASP A 48 12.62 -6.23 14.04
CA ASP A 48 13.71 -5.31 13.64
C ASP A 48 14.04 -4.24 14.70
N GLY A 49 13.24 -4.14 15.77
CA GLY A 49 13.33 -3.06 16.74
C GLY A 49 12.77 -1.73 16.19
N LEU A 50 12.92 -0.66 16.97
CA LEU A 50 12.29 0.65 16.70
C LEU A 50 13.29 1.81 16.76
N ASP A 51 14.58 1.50 16.84
CA ASP A 51 15.65 2.50 17.00
C ASP A 51 16.19 3.00 15.65
N GLU A 52 16.17 2.15 14.62
CA GLU A 52 16.61 2.44 13.25
C GLU A 52 15.46 2.20 12.26
N TRP A 53 15.33 3.07 11.26
CA TRP A 53 14.24 3.05 10.29
C TRP A 53 14.73 3.56 8.94
N GLU A 54 14.19 2.98 7.88
CA GLU A 54 14.32 3.52 6.52
C GLU A 54 13.14 4.43 6.18
N ASN A 55 13.38 5.37 5.26
CA ASN A 55 12.35 6.33 4.83
C ASN A 55 11.85 5.94 3.45
N GLU A 56 10.57 5.59 3.35
CA GLU A 56 9.89 5.23 2.11
C GLU A 56 9.59 6.43 1.20
N LEU A 57 9.94 7.65 1.63
CA LEU A 57 9.64 8.88 0.91
C LEU A 57 10.89 9.45 0.20
N ASP A 58 10.85 9.48 -1.13
CA ASP A 58 11.81 10.25 -1.95
C ASP A 58 11.71 11.76 -1.73
N LYS A 59 10.52 12.22 -1.31
CA LYS A 59 10.18 13.62 -1.09
C LYS A 59 9.11 13.75 -0.02
N VAL A 60 9.03 14.92 0.59
CA VAL A 60 7.97 15.25 1.54
C VAL A 60 6.58 14.95 0.96
N LEU A 61 5.80 14.14 1.66
CA LEU A 61 4.44 13.77 1.28
C LEU A 61 3.47 14.84 1.78
N GLN A 62 3.03 15.68 0.85
CA GLN A 62 2.10 16.79 1.11
C GLN A 62 0.71 16.28 1.50
N ASN A 63 -0.08 17.14 2.17
CA ASN A 63 -1.49 16.85 2.40
C ASN A 63 -2.22 16.61 1.06
N GLN A 64 -3.16 15.66 1.06
CA GLN A 64 -3.89 15.11 -0.09
C GLN A 64 -3.05 14.36 -1.13
N ALA A 65 -1.74 14.19 -0.90
CA ALA A 65 -0.92 13.33 -1.73
C ALA A 65 -0.91 11.89 -1.20
N SER A 66 -0.51 10.96 -2.07
CA SER A 66 -0.25 9.58 -1.72
C SER A 66 1.12 9.13 -2.18
N THR A 67 1.64 8.11 -1.52
CA THR A 67 2.79 7.32 -1.98
C THR A 67 2.40 5.84 -2.02
N TYR A 68 3.07 5.08 -2.87
CA TYR A 68 2.94 3.63 -2.93
C TYR A 68 4.22 3.02 -2.36
N VAL A 69 4.08 2.11 -1.40
CA VAL A 69 5.20 1.42 -0.76
C VAL A 69 5.17 -0.03 -1.26
N GLU A 70 6.26 -0.42 -1.90
CA GLU A 70 6.50 -1.78 -2.39
C GLU A 70 7.42 -2.50 -1.41
N PHE A 71 7.04 -3.70 -0.99
CA PHE A 71 7.86 -4.57 -0.16
C PHE A 71 8.60 -5.57 -1.04
N GLU A 72 9.84 -5.87 -0.68
CA GLU A 72 10.67 -6.80 -1.42
C GLU A 72 10.28 -8.25 -1.07
N GLU A 73 10.56 -9.20 -1.97
CA GLU A 73 10.19 -10.61 -1.77
C GLU A 73 10.90 -11.25 -0.55
N ASP A 74 12.06 -10.72 -0.17
CA ASP A 74 12.87 -11.20 0.97
C ASP A 74 12.32 -10.71 2.31
N ASP A 75 11.49 -9.67 2.32
CA ASP A 75 10.77 -9.26 3.52
C ASP A 75 9.74 -10.35 3.85
N GLU A 76 9.58 -10.73 5.12
CA GLU A 76 8.62 -11.76 5.52
C GLU A 76 7.52 -11.23 6.45
N GLY A 77 6.36 -11.87 6.39
CA GLY A 77 5.28 -11.63 7.35
C GLY A 77 4.36 -10.45 7.02
N CYS A 78 3.16 -10.51 7.59
CA CYS A 78 2.09 -9.57 7.28
C CYS A 78 1.96 -8.41 8.25
N VAL A 79 2.65 -8.46 9.38
CA VAL A 79 2.43 -7.57 10.52
C VAL A 79 3.61 -6.63 10.63
N TRP A 80 3.35 -5.33 10.55
CA TRP A 80 4.39 -4.29 10.45
C TRP A 80 4.14 -3.16 11.45
N ASN A 81 5.21 -2.52 11.87
CA ASN A 81 5.16 -1.25 12.59
C ASN A 81 5.27 -0.10 11.59
N ILE A 82 4.57 1.00 11.84
CA ILE A 82 4.51 2.14 10.93
C ILE A 82 4.84 3.41 11.71
N ARG A 83 5.82 4.15 11.23
CA ARG A 83 6.25 5.43 11.80
C ARG A 83 5.99 6.57 10.83
N VAL A 84 5.51 7.69 11.36
CA VAL A 84 5.35 8.95 10.61
C VAL A 84 5.98 10.08 11.40
N ASP A 85 6.87 10.84 10.76
CA ASP A 85 7.38 12.10 11.31
C ASP A 85 6.94 13.28 10.43
N TRP A 86 6.55 14.37 11.09
CA TRP A 86 5.98 15.53 10.41
C TRP A 86 7.04 16.53 9.96
N GLN A 87 6.76 17.19 8.84
CA GLN A 87 7.55 18.34 8.40
C GLN A 87 7.31 19.52 9.35
N ASN A 88 8.37 20.12 9.87
CA ASN A 88 8.36 21.28 10.78
C ASN A 88 7.88 21.03 12.22
N TYR A 89 7.66 19.77 12.60
CA TYR A 89 7.36 19.39 13.99
C TYR A 89 8.33 18.30 14.48
N ASP A 90 8.46 18.21 15.80
CA ASP A 90 9.30 17.21 16.50
C ASP A 90 8.46 16.05 17.07
N GLU A 91 7.24 15.91 16.55
CA GLU A 91 6.32 14.84 16.94
C GLU A 91 6.42 13.68 15.94
N SER A 92 6.29 12.47 16.47
CA SER A 92 6.20 11.23 15.71
C SER A 92 4.92 10.49 16.05
N VAL A 93 4.38 9.77 15.09
CA VAL A 93 3.31 8.79 15.31
C VAL A 93 3.87 7.40 15.06
N LEU A 94 3.53 6.47 15.95
CA LEU A 94 3.91 5.07 15.85
C LEU A 94 2.68 4.18 16.00
N TRP A 95 2.36 3.44 14.95
CA TRP A 95 1.38 2.36 14.99
C TRP A 95 2.12 1.03 14.98
N LYS A 96 1.78 0.14 15.91
CA LYS A 96 2.43 -1.18 16.02
C LYS A 96 1.50 -2.28 15.55
N ASN A 97 2.09 -3.33 15.00
CA ASN A 97 1.42 -4.58 14.64
C ASN A 97 0.23 -4.40 13.65
N VAL A 98 0.40 -3.58 12.62
CA VAL A 98 -0.58 -3.39 11.55
C VAL A 98 -0.48 -4.53 10.54
N ASN A 99 -1.58 -5.20 10.23
CA ASN A 99 -1.58 -6.30 9.26
C ASN A 99 -1.77 -5.77 7.82
N LEU A 100 -0.67 -5.56 7.10
CA LEU A 100 -0.67 -5.01 5.74
C LEU A 100 -1.28 -5.95 4.70
N CYS A 101 -1.16 -7.28 4.87
CA CYS A 101 -1.78 -8.26 3.98
C CYS A 101 -3.32 -8.20 3.91
N LYS A 102 -3.96 -7.36 4.73
CA LYS A 102 -5.41 -7.15 4.77
C LYS A 102 -5.81 -5.75 4.36
N ILE A 103 -4.86 -4.94 3.90
CA ILE A 103 -5.03 -3.51 3.69
C ILE A 103 -4.39 -3.15 2.35
N THR A 104 -5.13 -2.42 1.53
CA THR A 104 -4.67 -1.89 0.25
C THR A 104 -4.29 -0.42 0.37
N ALA A 105 -4.91 0.31 1.30
CA ALA A 105 -4.56 1.68 1.60
C ALA A 105 -4.66 2.04 3.08
N LEU A 106 -3.71 2.86 3.53
CA LEU A 106 -3.71 3.53 4.82
C LEU A 106 -4.02 5.02 4.59
N ARG A 107 -5.24 5.43 4.91
CA ARG A 107 -5.63 6.85 4.85
C ARG A 107 -5.41 7.52 6.19
N LEU A 108 -4.32 8.28 6.30
CA LEU A 108 -3.95 8.97 7.53
C LEU A 108 -4.84 10.19 7.75
N ARG A 109 -5.33 10.39 8.97
CA ARG A 109 -6.19 11.50 9.36
C ARG A 109 -5.77 12.07 10.70
N TYR A 110 -5.97 13.37 10.87
CA TYR A 110 -5.77 14.05 12.14
C TYR A 110 -7.09 14.62 12.66
N ASP A 111 -7.41 14.32 13.91
CA ASP A 111 -8.53 14.93 14.62
C ASP A 111 -7.99 16.04 15.53
N SER A 112 -8.31 17.29 15.19
CA SER A 112 -7.88 18.46 15.97
C SER A 112 -8.54 18.59 17.34
N GLY A 113 -9.72 17.98 17.53
CA GLY A 113 -10.44 17.97 18.81
C GLY A 113 -9.78 17.03 19.81
N THR A 114 -9.35 15.86 19.36
CA THR A 114 -8.66 14.85 20.20
C THR A 114 -7.14 14.91 20.11
N LYS A 115 -6.59 15.74 19.21
CA LYS A 115 -5.16 15.83 18.88
C LYS A 115 -4.55 14.47 18.54
N THR A 116 -5.31 13.61 17.88
CA THR A 116 -4.91 12.24 17.58
C THR A 116 -4.80 12.05 16.09
N THR A 117 -3.67 11.50 15.66
CA THR A 117 -3.50 10.98 14.30
C THR A 117 -3.92 9.51 14.29
N SER A 118 -4.77 9.14 13.34
CA SER A 118 -5.21 7.76 13.11
C SER A 118 -5.16 7.44 11.62
N PHE A 119 -5.53 6.22 11.27
CA PHE A 119 -5.74 5.85 9.88
C PHE A 119 -7.03 5.07 9.69
N VAL A 120 -7.58 5.14 8.49
CA VAL A 120 -8.61 4.22 7.99
C VAL A 120 -7.91 3.19 7.12
N ALA A 121 -8.12 1.90 7.42
CA ALA A 121 -7.66 0.79 6.60
C ALA A 121 -8.71 0.45 5.55
N GLU A 122 -8.30 0.40 4.27
CA GLU A 122 -9.14 0.01 3.12
C GLU A 122 -8.80 -1.38 2.60
#